data_AF-A0A7R9CQE3-F1
#
_entry.id   AF-A0A7R9CQE3-F1
#
_cell.length_a   1.000
_cell.length_b   1.000
_cell.length_c   1.000
_cell.angle_alpha   90.00
_cell.angle_beta   90.00
_cell.angle_gamma   90.00
#
_symmetry.space_group_name_H-M   'P 1'
#
loop_
_entity.id
_entity.type
_entity.pdbx_description
1 polymer ?
#
loop_
_entity_poly.entity_id
_entity_poly.type
_entity_poly.pdbx_seq_one_letter_code
_entity_poly.pdbx_strand_id
1 'polypeptide(L)'
;MKKIREVRHENIISFIGACVDYDNICVLIAYCARGSLEDVLGNNDLHLDTMFVSSLVADILKRLLWRAPELLRHPAAPARGTQKADVYSFAIVLYEIVGRAGPWGTQGLSESEIVTRVRCPPDGQLFRPPIDHLDLPDFVEKCMRFCWDEEPEQRPDIRYIRILLKEMHTGLKANIFDNMLAIMEKYAYNLESIVQERTNQLTEEKKKTEALLHRMLPKYAQPQWWQNRGTVAESLKRGEPVEAESFDSVSIYFSDIVGFTELSAVSTPMQVVELLNDLYTCCDSIISHYDVYKVETIGDAYMVVSGLPVRNGDRHAEEVASMALHLLATINTIHIRHHPTEKLMLRIGVHSGQCVAGVVGLKMPRYCLFGDTVNTASRMESSGEALKIHMSETTKQLLDRLGGYLYDERGLTFIKGKGEMRTYWLTGEDPNHRTARIRKKELSSPLTSIGSGKE
;
A
#
# COMPACT_ATOMS: atom_id res chain seq x y z
N MET A 1 30.94 22.98 -6.72
CA MET A 1 29.97 21.88 -6.86
C MET A 1 29.96 20.91 -5.69
N LYS A 2 31.08 20.28 -5.28
CA LYS A 2 31.12 19.35 -4.12
C LYS A 2 30.52 19.93 -2.83
N LYS A 3 30.96 21.13 -2.43
CA LYS A 3 30.43 21.84 -1.24
C LYS A 3 28.93 22.16 -1.31
N ILE A 4 28.37 22.36 -2.50
CA ILE A 4 26.94 22.69 -2.69
C ILE A 4 26.08 21.41 -2.59
N ARG A 5 26.61 20.26 -3.02
CA ARG A 5 25.97 18.95 -2.89
C ARG A 5 25.88 18.45 -1.45
N GLU A 6 26.77 18.93 -0.58
CA GLU A 6 26.81 18.59 0.85
C GLU A 6 25.85 19.43 1.70
N VAL A 7 25.37 20.56 1.18
CA VAL A 7 24.37 21.40 1.87
C VAL A 7 23.00 20.78 1.71
N ARG A 8 22.50 20.13 2.77
CA ARG A 8 21.13 19.61 2.86
C ARG A 8 20.41 20.32 4.00
N HIS A 9 19.34 21.01 3.65
CA HIS A 9 18.50 21.72 4.61
C HIS A 9 17.07 21.78 4.05
N GLU A 10 16.06 21.62 4.91
CA GLU A 10 14.64 21.56 4.50
C GLU A 10 14.19 22.81 3.75
N ASN A 11 14.86 23.93 4.02
CA ASN A 11 14.58 25.23 3.41
C ASN A 11 15.44 25.59 2.18
N ILE A 12 16.27 24.67 1.68
CA ILE A 12 17.15 24.89 0.52
C ILE A 12 16.88 23.81 -0.53
N ILE A 13 16.64 24.22 -1.78
CA ILE A 13 16.44 23.27 -2.89
C ILE A 13 17.73 22.47 -3.05
N SER A 14 17.60 21.15 -2.92
CA SER A 14 18.74 20.24 -2.97
C SER A 14 19.41 20.28 -4.33
N PHE A 15 20.70 20.59 -4.33
CA PHE A 15 21.54 20.52 -5.51
C PHE A 15 21.96 19.08 -5.79
N ILE A 16 21.67 18.60 -6.99
CA ILE A 16 21.92 17.21 -7.40
C ILE A 16 23.25 17.10 -8.16
N GLY A 17 23.52 18.04 -9.08
CA GLY A 17 24.74 18.03 -9.88
C GLY A 17 24.79 19.16 -10.91
N ALA A 18 25.79 19.14 -11.79
CA ALA A 18 25.75 19.93 -13.01
C ALA A 18 26.34 19.17 -14.18
N CYS A 19 25.79 19.46 -15.36
CA CYS A 19 26.36 19.11 -16.64
C CYS A 19 27.23 20.28 -17.10
N VAL A 20 28.46 19.97 -17.49
CA VAL A 20 29.44 20.94 -18.00
C VAL A 20 29.94 20.40 -19.33
N ASP A 21 29.07 20.40 -20.34
CA ASP A 21 29.47 20.09 -21.72
C ASP A 21 29.90 21.38 -22.43
N TYR A 22 30.72 21.24 -23.47
CA TYR A 22 31.15 22.37 -24.30
C TYR A 22 29.91 23.13 -24.82
N ASP A 23 29.85 24.43 -24.54
CA ASP A 23 28.77 25.41 -24.79
C ASP A 23 27.48 25.30 -23.97
N ASN A 24 27.30 24.32 -23.08
CA ASN A 24 26.10 24.23 -22.22
C ASN A 24 26.43 23.85 -20.78
N ILE A 25 26.41 24.86 -19.90
CA ILE A 25 26.55 24.67 -18.45
C ILE A 25 25.16 24.63 -17.83
N CYS A 26 24.72 23.45 -17.38
CA CYS A 26 23.40 23.23 -16.79
C CYS A 26 23.51 22.74 -15.35
N VAL A 27 22.71 23.31 -14.43
CA VAL A 27 22.66 22.92 -13.02
C VAL A 27 21.43 22.03 -12.78
N LEU A 28 21.65 20.84 -12.24
CA LEU A 28 20.60 19.91 -11.82
C LEU A 28 20.26 20.14 -10.35
N ILE A 29 19.01 20.50 -10.08
CA ILE A 29 18.44 20.71 -8.75
C ILE A 29 17.18 19.86 -8.57
N ALA A 30 16.78 19.61 -7.32
CA ALA A 30 15.54 18.91 -7.03
C ALA A 30 14.34 19.67 -7.60
N TYR A 31 13.44 18.92 -8.26
CA TYR A 31 12.26 19.48 -8.91
C TYR A 31 11.17 19.80 -7.89
N CYS A 32 10.77 21.07 -7.81
CA CYS A 32 9.65 21.52 -7.00
C CYS A 32 8.36 21.43 -7.82
N ALA A 33 7.63 20.32 -7.70
CA ALA A 33 6.45 20.04 -8.51
C ALA A 33 5.29 21.05 -8.38
N ARG A 34 5.29 21.85 -7.31
CA ARG A 34 4.29 22.91 -7.06
C ARG A 34 4.70 24.28 -7.60
N GLY A 35 5.84 24.37 -8.29
CA GLY A 35 6.36 25.63 -8.79
C GLY A 35 6.94 26.54 -7.70
N SER A 36 7.20 27.77 -8.09
CA SER A 36 7.60 28.88 -7.22
C SER A 36 6.40 29.44 -6.45
N LEU A 37 6.68 30.31 -5.48
CA LEU A 37 5.61 31.04 -4.79
C LEU A 37 4.78 31.89 -5.76
N GLU A 38 5.37 32.39 -6.84
CA GLU A 38 4.67 33.12 -7.90
C GLU A 38 3.66 32.22 -8.63
N ASP A 39 4.03 30.97 -8.93
CA ASP A 39 3.13 29.98 -9.55
C ASP A 39 1.97 29.60 -8.63
N VAL A 40 2.24 29.52 -7.32
CA VAL A 40 1.21 29.25 -6.29
C VAL A 40 0.26 30.43 -6.13
N LEU A 41 0.76 31.66 -6.15
CA LEU A 41 -0.05 32.88 -6.05
C LEU A 41 -0.84 33.18 -7.32
N GLY A 42 -0.35 32.74 -8.49
CA GLY A 42 -1.05 32.87 -9.78
C GLY A 42 -2.14 31.82 -10.01
N ASN A 43 -2.26 30.82 -9.13
CA ASN A 43 -3.25 29.76 -9.26
C ASN A 43 -4.55 30.11 -8.53
N ASN A 44 -5.55 30.57 -9.28
CA ASN A 44 -6.86 30.94 -8.76
C ASN A 44 -7.68 29.77 -8.17
N ASP A 45 -7.30 28.52 -8.45
CA ASP A 45 -7.95 27.32 -7.91
C ASP A 45 -7.38 26.88 -6.55
N LEU A 46 -6.26 27.49 -6.11
CA LEU A 46 -5.61 27.18 -4.85
C LEU A 46 -6.19 28.05 -3.73
N HIS A 47 -6.99 27.44 -2.85
CA HIS A 47 -7.52 28.12 -1.67
C HIS A 47 -6.42 28.25 -0.61
N LEU A 48 -5.76 29.41 -0.57
CA LEU A 48 -4.75 29.77 0.43
C LEU A 48 -5.44 30.01 1.78
N ASP A 49 -5.64 28.95 2.55
CA ASP A 49 -6.19 29.06 3.89
C ASP A 49 -5.22 29.78 4.84
N THR A 50 -5.77 30.27 5.95
CA THR A 50 -5.02 31.08 6.92
C THR A 50 -3.87 30.29 7.57
N MET A 51 -3.95 28.96 7.62
CA MET A 51 -2.90 28.11 8.19
C MET A 51 -1.71 27.97 7.24
N PHE A 52 -1.97 27.77 5.95
CA PHE A 52 -0.94 27.69 4.92
C PHE A 52 -0.20 29.03 4.80
N VAL A 53 -0.93 30.15 4.72
CA VAL A 53 -0.34 31.50 4.70
C VAL A 53 0.51 31.74 5.95
N SER A 54 0.01 31.36 7.13
CA SER A 54 0.76 31.50 8.38
C SER A 54 2.06 30.68 8.38
N SER A 55 2.04 29.43 7.90
CA SER A 55 3.25 28.59 7.81
C SER A 55 4.30 29.16 6.84
N LEU A 56 3.86 29.66 5.68
CA LEU A 56 4.76 30.26 4.71
C LEU A 56 5.39 31.55 5.23
N VAL A 57 4.59 32.38 5.91
CA VAL A 57 5.06 33.59 6.57
C VAL A 57 6.04 33.26 7.69
N ALA A 58 5.76 32.24 8.51
CA ALA A 58 6.66 31.79 9.57
C ALA A 58 8.01 31.31 9.01
N ASP A 59 8.01 30.49 7.96
CA ASP A 59 9.25 30.00 7.33
C ASP A 59 10.07 31.14 6.71
N ILE A 60 9.41 32.12 6.10
CA ILE A 60 10.08 33.31 5.55
C ILE A 60 10.66 34.15 6.69
N LEU A 61 9.90 34.42 7.75
CA LEU A 61 10.33 35.23 8.90
C LEU A 61 11.51 34.59 9.62
N LYS A 62 11.47 33.27 9.83
CA LYS A 62 12.56 32.53 10.45
C LYS A 62 13.88 32.72 9.70
N ARG A 63 13.87 32.63 8.37
CA ARG A 63 15.08 32.85 7.54
C ARG A 63 15.66 34.26 7.69
N LEU A 64 14.84 35.26 8.01
CA LEU A 64 15.31 36.64 8.19
C LEU A 64 16.11 36.84 9.48
N LEU A 65 16.04 35.92 10.45
CA LEU A 65 16.75 36.02 11.73
C LEU A 65 18.27 36.05 11.61
N TRP A 66 18.82 35.43 10.56
CA TRP A 66 20.27 35.43 10.28
C TRP A 66 20.70 36.54 9.32
N ARG A 67 19.75 37.32 8.78
CA ARG A 67 20.02 38.31 7.73
C ARG A 67 20.53 39.61 8.33
N ALA A 68 21.57 40.17 7.70
CA ALA A 68 22.20 41.39 8.15
C ALA A 68 21.28 42.63 8.00
N PRO A 69 21.40 43.65 8.89
CA PRO A 69 20.51 44.81 8.93
C PRO A 69 20.40 45.57 7.61
N GLU A 70 21.52 45.76 6.91
CA GLU A 70 21.58 46.47 5.62
C GLU A 70 20.76 45.77 4.53
N LEU A 71 20.74 44.42 4.54
CA LEU A 71 19.97 43.64 3.58
C LEU A 71 18.49 43.57 3.95
N LEU A 72 18.14 43.77 5.22
CA LEU A 72 16.75 43.84 5.69
C LEU A 72 16.10 45.19 5.37
N ARG A 73 16.91 46.27 5.32
CA ARG A 73 16.44 47.63 5.01
C ARG A 73 16.35 47.91 3.52
N HIS A 74 17.22 47.32 2.72
CA HIS A 74 17.32 47.65 1.30
C HIS A 74 16.28 46.89 0.44
N PRO A 75 15.32 47.58 -0.21
CA PRO A 75 14.26 46.91 -0.99
C PRO A 75 14.78 46.15 -2.21
N ALA A 76 15.91 46.59 -2.76
CA ALA A 76 16.60 45.96 -3.90
C ALA A 76 17.90 45.23 -3.48
N ALA A 77 17.95 44.68 -2.27
CA ALA A 77 19.10 43.92 -1.80
C ALA A 77 19.45 42.78 -2.79
N PRO A 78 20.74 42.53 -3.09
CA PRO A 78 21.13 41.46 -4.00
C PRO A 78 20.58 40.10 -3.54
N ALA A 79 19.95 39.36 -4.45
CA ALA A 79 19.40 38.03 -4.13
C ALA A 79 20.46 37.03 -3.62
N ARG A 80 21.73 37.25 -3.98
CA ARG A 80 22.88 36.45 -3.54
C ARG A 80 23.51 36.92 -2.21
N GLY A 81 22.99 37.99 -1.60
CA GLY A 81 23.59 38.61 -0.43
C GLY A 81 24.92 39.31 -0.73
N THR A 82 25.69 39.57 0.32
CA THR A 82 27.03 40.18 0.26
C THR A 82 27.98 39.44 1.20
N GLN A 83 29.27 39.44 0.89
CA GLN A 83 30.28 38.81 1.76
C GLN A 83 30.26 39.40 3.18
N LYS A 84 29.98 40.70 3.32
CA LYS A 84 29.88 41.37 4.63
C LYS A 84 28.62 40.97 5.40
N ALA A 85 27.53 40.64 4.69
CA ALA A 85 26.35 40.07 5.33
C ALA A 85 26.60 38.63 5.81
N ASP A 86 27.36 37.83 5.06
CA ASP A 86 27.76 36.48 5.50
C ASP A 86 28.56 36.52 6.82
N VAL A 87 29.41 37.54 7.01
CA VAL A 87 30.15 37.77 8.27
C VAL A 87 29.19 38.01 9.44
N TYR A 88 28.12 38.79 9.23
CA TYR A 88 27.09 38.99 10.25
C TYR A 88 26.37 37.67 10.57
N SER A 89 25.92 36.96 9.53
CA SER A 89 25.22 35.67 9.67
C SER A 89 26.08 34.62 10.38
N PHE A 90 27.38 34.59 10.08
CA PHE A 90 28.35 33.73 10.76
C PHE A 90 28.36 33.96 12.28
N ALA A 91 28.32 35.20 12.74
CA ALA A 91 28.31 35.48 14.17
C ALA A 91 26.97 35.12 14.86
N ILE A 92 25.84 35.19 14.14
CA ILE A 92 24.56 34.64 14.64
C ILE A 92 24.66 33.12 14.82
N VAL A 93 25.26 32.42 13.86
CA VAL A 93 25.50 30.97 13.95
C VAL A 93 26.47 30.64 15.09
N LEU A 94 27.54 31.43 15.26
CA LEU A 94 28.49 31.26 16.35
C LEU A 94 27.81 31.45 17.71
N TYR A 95 26.94 32.45 17.84
CA TYR A 95 26.10 32.66 19.01
C TYR A 95 25.19 31.46 19.28
N GLU A 96 24.51 30.94 18.27
CA GLU A 96 23.63 29.78 18.39
C GLU A 96 24.37 28.53 18.87
N ILE A 97 25.57 28.29 18.36
CA ILE A 97 26.44 27.17 18.77
C ILE A 97 26.80 27.27 20.25
N VAL A 98 27.17 28.47 20.71
CA VAL A 98 27.63 28.65 22.08
C VAL A 98 26.46 28.72 23.06
N GLY A 99 25.39 29.43 22.72
CA GLY A 99 24.22 29.60 23.58
C GLY A 99 23.26 28.42 23.60
N ARG A 100 23.26 27.55 22.58
CA ARG A 100 22.36 26.37 22.45
C ARG A 100 20.87 26.68 22.66
N ALA A 101 20.47 27.93 22.41
CA ALA A 101 19.14 28.46 22.65
C ALA A 101 18.54 29.13 21.40
N GLY A 102 19.01 28.73 20.21
CA GLY A 102 18.62 29.33 18.93
C GLY A 102 19.36 30.64 18.61
N PRO A 103 19.07 31.26 17.44
CA PRO A 103 19.86 32.38 16.89
C PRO A 103 19.77 33.69 17.70
N TRP A 104 18.76 33.85 18.55
CA TRP A 104 18.53 35.05 19.36
C TRP A 104 18.31 34.75 20.85
N GLY A 105 18.54 33.49 21.26
CA GLY A 105 18.35 33.04 22.64
C GLY A 105 16.88 33.06 23.09
N THR A 106 16.65 32.97 24.40
CA THR A 106 15.32 32.94 25.02
C THR A 106 14.78 34.35 25.29
N GLN A 107 14.75 35.23 24.29
CA GLN A 107 14.33 36.62 24.51
C GLN A 107 12.82 36.84 24.65
N GLY A 108 11.97 35.81 24.57
CA GLY A 108 10.52 35.95 24.75
C GLY A 108 9.82 36.83 23.70
N LEU A 109 10.55 37.25 22.67
CA LEU A 109 10.07 38.03 21.53
C LEU A 109 9.74 37.10 20.37
N SER A 110 8.74 37.48 19.58
CA SER A 110 8.44 36.80 18.32
C SER A 110 9.50 37.07 17.26
N GLU A 111 9.63 36.17 16.29
CA GLU A 111 10.59 36.30 15.18
C GLU A 111 10.38 37.60 14.39
N SER A 112 9.11 38.01 14.20
CA SER A 112 8.75 39.25 13.51
C SER A 112 9.20 40.52 14.26
N GLU A 113 9.09 40.52 15.60
CA GLU A 113 9.54 41.64 16.43
C GLU A 113 11.06 41.76 16.40
N ILE A 114 11.77 40.64 16.46
CA ILE A 114 13.23 40.59 16.35
C ILE A 114 13.67 41.19 15.02
N VAL A 115 13.14 40.68 13.89
CA VAL A 115 13.48 41.19 12.56
C VAL A 115 13.16 42.68 12.43
N THR A 116 12.05 43.14 13.00
CA THR A 116 11.67 44.55 12.98
C THR A 116 12.65 45.42 13.76
N ARG A 117 13.10 45.00 14.95
CA ARG A 117 14.08 45.76 15.76
C ARG A 117 15.47 45.78 15.15
N VAL A 118 15.89 44.71 14.47
CA VAL A 118 17.16 44.70 13.71
C VAL A 118 17.06 45.64 12.50
N ARG A 119 15.93 45.59 11.77
CA ARG A 119 15.69 46.42 10.60
C ARG A 119 15.55 47.91 10.98
N CYS A 120 14.86 48.23 12.07
CA CYS A 120 14.62 49.60 12.52
C CYS A 120 14.78 49.65 14.04
N PRO A 121 15.98 49.99 14.55
CA PRO A 121 16.25 50.00 15.98
C PRO A 121 15.38 51.05 16.69
N PRO A 122 14.59 50.69 17.72
CA PRO A 122 13.85 51.66 18.51
C PRO A 122 14.84 52.55 19.28
N ASP A 123 14.58 53.86 19.30
CA ASP A 123 15.38 54.87 19.99
C ASP A 123 16.87 54.95 19.56
N GLY A 124 17.20 54.39 18.40
CA GLY A 124 18.57 54.36 17.86
C GLY A 124 19.49 53.33 18.53
N GLN A 125 18.99 52.53 19.48
CA GLN A 125 19.78 51.49 20.14
C GLN A 125 19.86 50.23 19.28
N LEU A 126 21.05 49.94 18.75
CA LEU A 126 21.29 48.77 17.92
C LEU A 126 20.87 47.49 18.63
N PHE A 127 20.04 46.69 17.96
CA PHE A 127 19.54 45.43 18.48
C PHE A 127 20.40 44.26 17.97
N ARG A 128 21.00 43.51 18.91
CA ARG A 128 21.88 42.35 18.65
C ARG A 128 21.60 41.22 19.67
N PRO A 129 22.00 39.98 19.39
CA PRO A 129 21.81 38.88 20.33
C PRO A 129 22.46 39.16 21.69
N PRO A 130 21.82 38.79 22.80
CA PRO A 130 22.30 39.09 24.14
C PRO A 130 23.44 38.14 24.50
N ILE A 131 24.66 38.67 24.58
CA ILE A 131 25.88 37.92 24.92
C ILE A 131 26.22 37.96 26.40
N ASP A 132 25.62 38.89 27.16
CA ASP A 132 25.93 39.10 28.58
C ASP A 132 25.57 37.90 29.49
N HIS A 133 24.75 36.97 28.99
CA HIS A 133 24.34 35.76 29.71
C HIS A 133 25.11 34.50 29.30
N LEU A 134 26.08 34.63 28.39
CA LEU A 134 26.89 33.52 27.91
C LEU A 134 28.25 33.50 28.62
N ASP A 135 28.66 32.33 29.10
CA ASP A 135 30.02 32.11 29.64
C ASP A 135 30.98 31.89 28.47
N LEU A 136 31.57 33.00 27.97
CA LEU A 136 32.35 33.06 26.73
C LEU A 136 33.80 33.49 27.03
N PRO A 137 34.80 32.93 26.33
CA PRO A 137 36.13 33.54 26.28
C PRO A 137 36.08 34.91 25.57
N ASP A 138 36.81 35.89 26.10
CA ASP A 138 36.86 37.28 25.61
C ASP A 138 37.07 37.39 24.09
N PHE A 139 37.92 36.53 23.52
CA PHE A 139 38.22 36.56 22.09
C PHE A 139 37.02 36.12 21.22
N VAL A 140 36.15 35.23 21.71
CA VAL A 140 34.92 34.79 21.00
C VAL A 140 33.87 35.88 21.07
N GLU A 141 33.68 36.49 22.25
CA GLU A 141 32.78 37.61 22.44
C GLU A 141 33.16 38.79 21.53
N LYS A 142 34.45 39.15 21.55
CA LYS A 142 35.00 40.22 20.71
C LYS A 142 34.83 39.93 19.23
N CYS A 143 35.02 38.67 18.80
CA CYS A 143 34.78 38.25 17.43
C CYS A 143 33.31 38.44 17.03
N MET A 144 32.36 38.01 17.86
CA MET A 144 30.92 38.20 17.60
C MET A 144 30.56 39.68 17.50
N ARG A 145 31.03 40.52 18.44
CA ARG A 145 30.78 41.97 18.43
C ARG A 145 31.29 42.65 17.16
N PHE A 146 32.50 42.32 16.69
CA PHE A 146 33.04 42.88 15.44
C PHE A 146 32.27 42.44 14.20
N CYS A 147 31.78 41.19 14.17
CA CYS A 147 30.98 40.69 13.05
C CYS A 147 29.57 41.32 13.00
N TRP A 148 29.07 41.79 14.14
CA TRP A 148 27.78 42.45 14.27
C TRP A 148 27.83 43.97 14.11
N ASP A 149 28.94 44.52 13.63
CA ASP A 149 29.02 45.95 13.34
C ASP A 149 27.89 46.40 12.40
N GLU A 150 27.35 47.59 12.67
CA GLU A 150 26.26 48.17 11.91
C GLU A 150 26.70 48.53 10.49
N GLU A 151 27.92 49.02 10.34
CA GLU A 151 28.49 49.38 9.04
C GLU A 151 29.15 48.14 8.41
N PRO A 152 28.67 47.65 7.25
CA PRO A 152 29.18 46.43 6.64
C PRO A 152 30.70 46.46 6.39
N GLU A 153 31.25 47.63 6.08
CA GLU A 153 32.68 47.78 5.80
C GLU A 153 33.56 47.62 7.04
N GLN A 154 33.05 47.93 8.24
CA GLN A 154 33.77 47.77 9.51
C GLN A 154 33.84 46.32 9.97
N ARG A 155 32.98 45.44 9.42
CA ARG A 155 33.03 44.01 9.74
C ARG A 155 34.32 43.37 9.23
N PRO A 156 34.96 42.50 10.04
CA PRO A 156 36.24 41.90 9.68
C PRO A 156 36.12 40.96 8.47
N ASP A 157 37.24 40.74 7.78
CA ASP A 157 37.28 39.68 6.78
C ASP A 157 37.39 38.28 7.43
N ILE A 158 37.03 37.24 6.69
CA ILE A 158 37.04 35.87 7.20
C ILE A 158 38.44 35.38 7.61
N ARG A 159 39.50 35.97 7.05
CA ARG A 159 40.88 35.60 7.39
C ARG A 159 41.23 36.12 8.78
N TYR A 160 40.79 37.33 9.10
CA TYR A 160 40.95 37.94 10.42
C TYR A 160 40.10 37.23 11.48
N ILE A 161 38.85 36.87 11.17
CA ILE A 161 38.01 36.03 12.05
C ILE A 161 38.73 34.73 12.42
N ARG A 162 39.33 34.04 11.44
CA ARG A 162 40.10 32.82 11.69
C ARG A 162 41.32 33.04 12.59
N ILE A 163 41.94 34.21 12.55
CA ILE A 163 43.05 34.57 13.43
C ILE A 163 42.54 34.81 14.85
N LEU A 164 41.42 35.54 15.01
CA LEU A 164 40.80 35.79 16.32
C LEU A 164 40.37 34.50 17.01
N LEU A 165 39.81 33.55 16.27
CA LEU A 165 39.36 32.26 16.80
C LEU A 165 40.46 31.20 16.87
N LYS A 166 41.72 31.53 16.54
CA LYS A 166 42.83 30.56 16.54
C LYS A 166 43.06 29.96 17.93
N GLU A 167 42.83 30.72 18.99
CA GLU A 167 42.97 30.27 20.38
C GLU A 167 41.88 29.26 20.80
N MET A 168 40.77 29.15 20.05
CA MET A 168 39.84 28.01 20.25
C MET A 168 40.52 26.67 19.98
N HIS A 169 41.57 26.65 19.17
CA HIS A 169 42.29 25.42 18.82
C HIS A 169 43.47 25.15 19.75
N THR A 170 43.89 26.10 20.59
CA THR A 170 44.99 25.90 21.53
C THR A 170 44.51 25.13 22.76
N GLY A 171 44.83 23.83 22.82
CA GLY A 171 44.49 22.93 23.94
C GLY A 171 43.50 21.82 23.59
N LEU A 172 42.77 21.96 22.48
CA LEU A 172 41.96 20.89 21.90
C LEU A 172 42.88 19.94 21.13
N LYS A 173 43.38 18.90 21.82
CA LYS A 173 43.97 17.74 21.14
C LYS A 173 42.93 17.24 20.12
N ALA A 174 43.38 17.02 18.88
CA ALA A 174 42.57 16.48 17.77
C ALA A 174 41.57 15.39 18.21
N ASN A 175 42.02 14.55 19.15
CA ASN A 175 41.26 13.49 19.82
C ASN A 175 39.84 13.82 20.30
N ILE A 176 39.48 15.04 20.76
CA ILE A 176 38.13 15.30 21.28
C ILE A 176 37.10 15.50 20.16
N PHE A 177 37.48 16.27 19.12
CA PHE A 177 36.66 16.40 17.92
C PHE A 177 36.60 15.10 17.14
N ASP A 178 37.72 14.38 17.04
CA ASP A 178 37.76 13.05 16.43
C ASP A 178 36.87 12.05 17.21
N ASN A 179 36.80 12.14 18.54
CA ASN A 179 35.90 11.32 19.34
C ASN A 179 34.43 11.71 19.15
N MET A 180 34.10 13.00 19.06
CA MET A 180 32.75 13.46 18.73
C MET A 180 32.32 13.04 17.32
N LEU A 181 33.22 13.13 16.33
CA LEU A 181 33.02 12.65 14.97
C LEU A 181 32.80 11.15 14.94
N ALA A 182 33.63 10.38 15.66
CA ALA A 182 33.47 8.93 15.79
C ALA A 182 32.15 8.55 16.48
N ILE A 183 31.72 9.31 17.49
CA ILE A 183 30.44 9.13 18.16
C ILE A 183 29.28 9.45 17.20
N MET A 184 29.35 10.56 16.46
CA MET A 184 28.34 10.93 15.46
C MET A 184 28.25 9.93 14.32
N GLU A 185 29.38 9.44 13.80
CA GLU A 185 29.42 8.37 12.79
C GLU A 185 28.80 7.09 13.36
N LYS A 186 29.16 6.71 14.59
CA LYS A 186 28.56 5.54 15.25
C LYS A 186 27.06 5.70 15.45
N TYR A 187 26.58 6.88 15.82
CA TYR A 187 25.14 7.16 15.91
C TYR A 187 24.46 7.10 14.54
N ALA A 188 25.07 7.66 13.50
CA ALA A 188 24.55 7.64 12.14
C ALA A 188 24.44 6.19 11.61
N TYR A 189 25.50 5.38 11.77
CA TYR A 189 25.47 3.96 11.42
C TYR A 189 24.41 3.18 12.21
N ASN A 190 24.28 3.45 13.50
CA ASN A 190 23.30 2.75 14.34
C ASN A 190 21.86 3.14 13.96
N LEU A 191 21.62 4.42 13.64
CA LEU A 191 20.34 4.91 13.11
C LEU A 191 20.03 4.28 11.75
N GLU A 192 20.99 4.24 10.84
CA GLU A 192 20.82 3.62 9.53
C GLU A 192 20.49 2.13 9.65
N SER A 193 21.18 1.43 10.56
CA SER A 193 20.89 0.02 10.90
C SER A 193 19.47 -0.16 11.43
N ILE A 194 19.03 0.68 12.38
CA ILE A 194 17.66 0.63 12.93
C ILE A 194 16.63 0.95 11.84
N VAL A 195 16.87 1.95 11.00
CA VAL A 195 16.00 2.31 9.87
C VAL A 195 15.90 1.14 8.89
N GLN A 196 17.03 0.51 8.55
CA GLN A 196 17.04 -0.65 7.67
C GLN A 196 16.28 -1.83 8.27
N GLU A 197 16.47 -2.11 9.56
CA GLU A 197 15.76 -3.17 10.27
C GLU A 197 14.24 -2.93 10.28
N ARG A 198 13.82 -1.70 10.63
CA ARG A 198 12.41 -1.30 10.61
C ARG A 198 11.82 -1.36 9.20
N THR A 199 12.59 -0.97 8.19
CA THR A 199 12.18 -1.05 6.78
C THR A 199 11.98 -2.51 6.37
N ASN A 200 12.89 -3.40 6.76
CA ASN A 200 12.78 -4.84 6.50
C ASN A 200 11.53 -5.43 7.17
N GLN A 201 11.31 -5.14 8.46
CA GLN A 201 10.13 -5.58 9.22
C GLN A 201 8.83 -5.12 8.54
N LEU A 202 8.76 -3.83 8.16
CA LEU A 202 7.60 -3.28 7.46
C LEU A 202 7.37 -3.98 6.11
N THR A 203 8.44 -4.31 5.40
CA THR A 203 8.36 -5.00 4.11
C THR A 203 7.84 -6.43 4.26
N GLU A 204 8.28 -7.15 5.29
CA GLU A 204 7.77 -8.49 5.62
C GLU A 204 6.31 -8.47 6.05
N GLU A 205 5.93 -7.54 6.91
CA GLU A 205 4.55 -7.38 7.36
C GLU A 205 3.63 -7.01 6.20
N LYS A 206 4.08 -6.10 5.32
CA LYS A 206 3.38 -5.78 4.07
C LYS A 206 3.16 -7.03 3.21
N LYS A 207 4.20 -7.85 2.97
CA LYS A 207 4.08 -9.10 2.21
C LYS A 207 3.05 -10.07 2.81
N LYS A 208 3.02 -10.22 4.15
CA LYS A 208 2.05 -11.07 4.85
C LYS A 208 0.61 -10.56 4.63
N THR A 209 0.40 -9.26 4.79
CA THR A 209 -0.90 -8.61 4.56
C THR A 209 -1.37 -8.76 3.11
N GLU A 210 -0.46 -8.61 2.14
CA GLU A 210 -0.78 -8.81 0.72
C GLU A 210 -1.15 -10.26 0.41
N ALA A 211 -0.39 -11.22 0.94
CA ALA A 211 -0.69 -12.64 0.77
C ALA A 211 -2.06 -13.01 1.34
N LEU A 212 -2.44 -12.45 2.49
CA LEU A 212 -3.77 -12.65 3.08
C LEU A 212 -4.87 -12.05 2.21
N LEU A 213 -4.68 -10.83 1.72
CA LEU A 213 -5.67 -10.14 0.90
C LEU A 213 -5.94 -10.89 -0.42
N HIS A 214 -4.92 -11.49 -1.02
CA HIS A 214 -5.05 -12.37 -2.19
C HIS A 214 -5.64 -13.76 -1.90
N ARG A 215 -5.80 -14.15 -0.62
CA ARG A 215 -6.55 -15.36 -0.23
C ARG A 215 -8.03 -15.06 -0.05
N MET A 216 -8.37 -13.84 0.37
CA MET A 216 -9.75 -13.40 0.61
C MET A 216 -10.43 -12.86 -0.66
N LEU A 217 -9.65 -12.34 -1.60
CA LEU A 217 -10.14 -11.73 -2.82
C LEU A 217 -9.52 -12.37 -4.06
N PRO A 218 -10.25 -12.39 -5.19
CA PRO A 218 -9.73 -12.99 -6.40
C PRO A 218 -8.46 -12.29 -6.88
N LYS A 219 -7.42 -13.09 -7.17
CA LYS A 219 -6.12 -12.59 -7.66
C LYS A 219 -6.19 -11.96 -9.04
N TYR A 220 -7.22 -12.27 -9.82
CA TYR A 220 -7.37 -11.78 -11.20
C TYR A 220 -8.84 -11.50 -11.44
N ALA A 221 -9.24 -10.24 -11.46
CA ALA A 221 -10.42 -9.86 -12.23
C ALA A 221 -9.90 -8.89 -13.28
N GLN A 222 -9.81 -9.36 -14.53
CA GLN A 222 -10.21 -8.62 -15.73
C GLN A 222 -9.61 -9.24 -17.02
N PRO A 223 -10.38 -9.27 -18.13
CA PRO A 223 -9.90 -9.64 -19.45
C PRO A 223 -9.14 -8.51 -20.17
N GLN A 224 -8.41 -8.92 -21.21
CA GLN A 224 -7.40 -8.28 -22.08
C GLN A 224 -7.55 -6.81 -22.54
N TRP A 225 -8.65 -6.11 -22.23
CA TRP A 225 -9.00 -4.77 -22.76
C TRP A 225 -8.66 -3.65 -21.77
N TRP A 226 -8.21 -4.02 -20.56
CA TRP A 226 -7.86 -3.10 -19.48
C TRP A 226 -6.37 -3.23 -19.11
N GLN A 227 -5.47 -2.66 -19.92
CA GLN A 227 -4.02 -2.79 -19.70
C GLN A 227 -3.47 -1.93 -18.54
N ASN A 228 -4.28 -1.12 -17.84
CA ASN A 228 -3.76 -0.05 -16.94
C ASN A 228 -4.38 0.05 -15.51
N ARG A 229 -5.23 -0.87 -15.03
CA ARG A 229 -5.63 -0.95 -13.60
C ARG A 229 -5.45 -2.39 -13.17
N GLY A 230 -4.77 -2.55 -12.04
CA GLY A 230 -4.54 -3.83 -11.42
C GLY A 230 -5.82 -4.51 -10.90
N THR A 231 -5.61 -5.62 -10.21
CA THR A 231 -6.59 -6.52 -9.59
C THR A 231 -7.60 -5.82 -8.68
N VAL A 232 -8.71 -6.50 -8.33
CA VAL A 232 -9.70 -6.04 -7.32
C VAL A 232 -9.00 -5.63 -6.03
N ALA A 233 -8.04 -6.45 -5.60
CA ALA A 233 -7.17 -6.21 -4.47
C ALA A 233 -6.39 -4.88 -4.56
N GLU A 234 -5.79 -4.60 -5.71
CA GLU A 234 -5.00 -3.37 -5.94
C GLU A 234 -5.86 -2.12 -6.08
N SER A 235 -7.08 -2.27 -6.59
CA SER A 235 -8.06 -1.18 -6.66
C SER A 235 -8.52 -0.79 -5.25
N LEU A 236 -8.82 -1.77 -4.40
CA LEU A 236 -9.12 -1.53 -2.98
C LEU A 236 -7.94 -0.93 -2.22
N LYS A 237 -6.70 -1.37 -2.48
CA LYS A 237 -5.50 -0.74 -1.89
C LYS A 237 -5.35 0.74 -2.27
N ARG A 238 -5.80 1.13 -3.45
CA ARG A 238 -5.79 2.52 -3.93
C ARG A 238 -6.99 3.35 -3.45
N GLY A 239 -7.91 2.74 -2.71
CA GLY A 239 -9.16 3.38 -2.28
C GLY A 239 -10.14 3.62 -3.42
N GLU A 240 -9.94 2.98 -4.58
CA GLU A 240 -10.83 3.09 -5.73
C GLU A 240 -12.06 2.19 -5.51
N PRO A 241 -13.28 2.66 -5.83
CA PRO A 241 -14.47 1.83 -5.79
C PRO A 241 -14.37 0.71 -6.82
N VAL A 242 -14.70 -0.52 -6.41
CA VAL A 242 -14.77 -1.67 -7.33
C VAL A 242 -16.17 -1.73 -7.91
N GLU A 243 -16.31 -1.45 -9.20
CA GLU A 243 -17.58 -1.54 -9.92
C GLU A 243 -18.04 -3.00 -10.04
N ALA A 244 -19.35 -3.22 -9.99
CA ALA A 244 -19.93 -4.53 -10.22
C ALA A 244 -19.87 -4.90 -11.72
N GLU A 245 -19.52 -6.14 -12.02
CA GLU A 245 -19.43 -6.67 -13.38
C GLU A 245 -20.55 -7.67 -13.65
N SER A 246 -21.15 -7.61 -14.84
CA SER A 246 -22.12 -8.60 -15.32
C SER A 246 -21.44 -9.67 -16.14
N PHE A 247 -21.70 -10.93 -15.81
CA PHE A 247 -21.21 -12.13 -16.49
C PHE A 247 -22.37 -12.81 -17.21
N ASP A 248 -22.21 -13.05 -18.51
CA ASP A 248 -23.28 -13.58 -19.38
C ASP A 248 -23.59 -15.06 -19.07
N SER A 249 -22.57 -15.81 -18.67
CA SER A 249 -22.71 -17.21 -18.29
C SER A 249 -21.66 -17.61 -17.27
N VAL A 250 -22.12 -18.18 -16.16
CA VAL A 250 -21.31 -18.83 -15.13
C VAL A 250 -21.99 -20.13 -14.73
N SER A 251 -21.23 -21.07 -14.17
CA SER A 251 -21.79 -22.26 -13.53
C SER A 251 -21.57 -22.18 -12.03
N ILE A 252 -22.67 -22.30 -11.28
CA ILE A 252 -22.67 -22.23 -9.82
C ILE A 252 -22.98 -23.62 -9.26
N TYR A 253 -22.13 -24.03 -8.32
CA TYR A 253 -22.25 -25.21 -7.48
C TYR A 253 -22.70 -24.79 -6.08
N PHE A 254 -23.71 -25.48 -5.57
CA PHE A 254 -24.08 -25.46 -4.16
C PHE A 254 -24.07 -26.87 -3.62
N SER A 255 -23.55 -27.04 -2.40
CA SER A 255 -23.78 -28.27 -1.65
C SER A 255 -24.15 -28.00 -0.21
N ASP A 256 -24.95 -28.91 0.34
CA ASP A 256 -25.40 -28.91 1.72
C ASP A 256 -25.17 -30.28 2.36
N ILE A 257 -24.99 -30.31 3.68
CA ILE A 257 -24.82 -31.56 4.43
C ILE A 257 -26.20 -32.09 4.82
N VAL A 258 -26.54 -33.27 4.33
CA VAL A 258 -27.84 -33.90 4.63
C VAL A 258 -27.89 -34.26 6.11
N GLY A 259 -28.87 -33.72 6.83
CA GLY A 259 -29.09 -34.01 8.25
C GLY A 259 -28.17 -33.22 9.20
N PHE A 260 -27.49 -32.17 8.72
CA PHE A 260 -26.56 -31.39 9.55
C PHE A 260 -27.19 -30.82 10.82
N THR A 261 -28.43 -30.32 10.75
CA THR A 261 -29.13 -29.79 11.92
C THR A 261 -29.29 -30.85 13.01
N GLU A 262 -29.68 -32.06 12.65
CA GLU A 262 -29.84 -33.19 13.59
C GLU A 262 -28.47 -33.62 14.14
N LEU A 263 -27.47 -33.77 13.27
CA LEU A 263 -26.10 -34.12 13.64
C LEU A 263 -25.49 -33.09 14.60
N SER A 264 -25.70 -31.80 14.35
CA SER A 264 -25.20 -30.71 15.18
C SER A 264 -25.91 -30.61 16.54
N ALA A 265 -27.17 -31.08 16.62
CA ALA A 265 -27.93 -31.10 17.87
C ALA A 265 -27.47 -32.23 18.82
N VAL A 266 -26.99 -33.35 18.27
CA VAL A 266 -26.49 -34.49 19.06
C VAL A 266 -24.97 -34.45 19.30
N SER A 267 -24.23 -33.61 18.57
CA SER A 267 -22.78 -33.49 18.66
C SER A 267 -22.35 -32.30 19.52
N THR A 268 -21.17 -32.39 20.14
CA THR A 268 -20.59 -31.22 20.82
C THR A 268 -20.14 -30.17 19.79
N PRO A 269 -20.15 -28.86 20.12
CA PRO A 269 -19.70 -27.82 19.20
C PRO A 269 -18.28 -28.05 18.67
N MET A 270 -17.38 -28.62 19.49
CA MET A 270 -16.01 -28.93 19.06
C MET A 270 -15.99 -30.02 17.98
N GLN A 271 -16.78 -31.08 18.14
CA GLN A 271 -16.90 -32.15 17.15
C GLN A 271 -17.50 -31.66 15.82
N VAL A 272 -18.46 -30.75 15.88
CA VAL A 272 -19.04 -30.12 14.67
C VAL A 272 -17.98 -29.30 13.94
N VAL A 273 -17.18 -28.51 14.67
CA VAL A 273 -16.09 -27.72 14.07
C VAL A 273 -15.03 -28.62 13.44
N GLU A 274 -14.63 -29.70 14.10
CA GLU A 274 -13.68 -30.67 13.54
C GLU A 274 -14.22 -31.33 12.25
N LEU A 275 -15.48 -31.74 12.25
CA LEU A 275 -16.14 -32.31 11.07
C LEU A 275 -16.16 -31.33 9.88
N LEU A 276 -16.58 -30.08 10.14
CA LEU A 276 -16.60 -29.04 9.10
C LEU A 276 -15.20 -28.74 8.58
N ASN A 277 -14.19 -28.71 9.45
CA ASN A 277 -12.82 -28.46 9.05
C ASN A 277 -12.24 -29.61 8.20
N ASP A 278 -12.52 -30.87 8.56
CA ASP A 278 -12.14 -32.04 7.76
C ASP A 278 -12.81 -32.01 6.37
N LEU A 279 -14.12 -31.70 6.33
CA LEU A 279 -14.88 -31.57 5.07
C LEU A 279 -14.31 -30.44 4.21
N TYR A 280 -14.17 -29.23 4.76
CA TYR A 280 -13.71 -28.07 4.00
C TYR A 280 -12.26 -28.21 3.57
N THR A 281 -11.39 -28.84 4.36
CA THR A 281 -10.01 -29.13 3.95
C THR A 281 -9.98 -30.09 2.76
N CYS A 282 -10.85 -31.12 2.75
CA CYS A 282 -10.99 -32.02 1.62
C CYS A 282 -11.50 -31.28 0.36
N CYS A 283 -12.58 -30.50 0.52
CA CYS A 283 -13.13 -29.71 -0.58
C CYS A 283 -12.09 -28.72 -1.14
N ASP A 284 -11.41 -27.97 -0.27
CA ASP A 284 -10.41 -26.97 -0.64
C ASP A 284 -9.21 -27.60 -1.38
N SER A 285 -8.81 -28.83 -1.00
CA SER A 285 -7.80 -29.60 -1.73
C SER A 285 -8.27 -29.98 -3.14
N ILE A 286 -9.52 -30.43 -3.29
CA ILE A 286 -10.07 -30.85 -4.58
C ILE A 286 -10.23 -29.66 -5.51
N ILE A 287 -10.86 -28.56 -5.06
CA ILE A 287 -11.14 -27.39 -5.90
C ILE A 287 -9.86 -26.74 -6.44
N SER A 288 -8.72 -26.90 -5.75
CA SER A 288 -7.43 -26.36 -6.19
C SER A 288 -6.96 -26.88 -7.56
N HIS A 289 -7.51 -28.02 -8.02
CA HIS A 289 -7.20 -28.63 -9.31
C HIS A 289 -8.14 -28.15 -10.45
N TYR A 290 -9.18 -27.38 -10.12
CA TYR A 290 -10.20 -26.92 -11.05
C TYR A 290 -10.17 -25.39 -11.20
N ASP A 291 -10.61 -24.90 -12.35
CA ASP A 291 -10.75 -23.46 -12.59
C ASP A 291 -12.06 -22.96 -11.97
N VAL A 292 -12.03 -22.79 -10.65
CA VAL A 292 -13.20 -22.44 -9.84
C VAL A 292 -12.83 -21.44 -8.74
N TYR A 293 -13.79 -20.64 -8.32
CA TYR A 293 -13.69 -19.66 -7.25
C TYR A 293 -14.65 -20.03 -6.10
N LYS A 294 -14.13 -20.10 -4.88
CA LYS A 294 -14.91 -20.35 -3.66
C LYS A 294 -15.56 -19.04 -3.21
N VAL A 295 -16.88 -19.07 -3.02
CA VAL A 295 -17.65 -17.91 -2.54
C VAL A 295 -17.92 -18.09 -1.05
N GLU A 296 -17.71 -17.04 -0.25
CA GLU A 296 -18.05 -17.08 1.18
C GLU A 296 -19.57 -17.09 1.37
N THR A 297 -20.09 -18.16 1.97
CA THR A 297 -21.51 -18.36 2.29
C THR A 297 -21.73 -18.42 3.80
N ILE A 298 -22.99 -18.26 4.21
CA ILE A 298 -23.42 -18.40 5.60
C ILE A 298 -23.85 -19.86 5.82
N GLY A 299 -23.36 -20.49 6.89
CA GLY A 299 -23.77 -21.83 7.31
C GLY A 299 -22.85 -22.95 6.86
N ASP A 300 -23.42 -24.14 6.68
CA ASP A 300 -22.82 -25.40 6.21
C ASP A 300 -22.86 -25.56 4.67
N ALA A 301 -23.52 -24.64 3.99
CA ALA A 301 -23.56 -24.61 2.53
C ALA A 301 -22.17 -24.26 1.95
N TYR A 302 -21.68 -25.08 1.03
CA TYR A 302 -20.42 -24.85 0.31
C TYR A 302 -20.73 -24.39 -1.13
N MET A 303 -20.34 -23.15 -1.45
CA MET A 303 -20.63 -22.52 -2.74
C MET A 303 -19.35 -22.29 -3.55
N VAL A 304 -19.40 -22.74 -4.80
CA VAL A 304 -18.29 -22.61 -5.76
C VAL A 304 -18.84 -22.16 -7.10
N VAL A 305 -18.07 -21.36 -7.83
CA VAL A 305 -18.46 -20.85 -9.15
C VAL A 305 -17.31 -20.94 -10.14
N SER A 306 -17.62 -21.20 -11.41
CA SER A 306 -16.66 -21.08 -12.52
C SER A 306 -17.19 -20.10 -13.57
N GLY A 307 -16.28 -19.55 -14.38
CA GLY A 307 -16.58 -18.50 -15.36
C GLY A 307 -16.46 -17.08 -14.80
N LEU A 308 -16.11 -16.96 -13.51
CA LEU A 308 -15.70 -15.73 -12.85
C LEU A 308 -14.61 -16.02 -11.80
N PRO A 309 -13.80 -15.03 -11.41
CA PRO A 309 -13.70 -13.68 -12.00
C PRO A 309 -13.12 -13.67 -13.42
N VAL A 310 -12.49 -14.77 -13.84
CA VAL A 310 -11.95 -14.93 -15.21
C VAL A 310 -12.94 -15.72 -16.04
N ARG A 311 -13.31 -15.17 -17.20
CA ARG A 311 -14.21 -15.83 -18.15
C ARG A 311 -13.45 -16.94 -18.87
N ASN A 312 -14.01 -18.15 -18.86
CA ASN A 312 -13.41 -19.32 -19.51
C ASN A 312 -14.28 -19.90 -20.65
N GLY A 313 -15.26 -19.12 -21.14
CA GLY A 313 -16.26 -19.58 -22.13
C GLY A 313 -17.13 -20.70 -21.55
N ASP A 314 -17.68 -21.58 -22.39
CA ASP A 314 -18.57 -22.66 -21.92
C ASP A 314 -17.87 -23.69 -20.98
N ARG A 315 -16.54 -23.63 -20.83
CA ARG A 315 -15.75 -24.51 -19.94
C ARG A 315 -16.12 -24.39 -18.46
N HIS A 316 -16.77 -23.30 -18.03
CA HIS A 316 -17.22 -23.19 -16.64
C HIS A 316 -18.14 -24.35 -16.22
N ALA A 317 -18.97 -24.85 -17.13
CA ALA A 317 -19.84 -25.99 -16.87
C ALA A 317 -19.01 -27.28 -16.70
N GLU A 318 -18.00 -27.47 -17.55
CA GLU A 318 -17.06 -28.60 -17.51
C GLU A 318 -16.33 -28.68 -16.16
N GLU A 319 -15.74 -27.56 -15.74
CA GLU A 319 -14.95 -27.47 -14.51
C GLU A 319 -15.81 -27.75 -13.28
N VAL A 320 -17.03 -27.22 -13.22
CA VAL A 320 -17.96 -27.47 -12.12
C VAL A 320 -18.49 -28.90 -12.11
N ALA A 321 -18.83 -29.47 -13.27
CA ALA A 321 -19.35 -30.83 -13.36
C ALA A 321 -18.30 -31.87 -12.95
N SER A 322 -17.08 -31.78 -13.48
CA SER A 322 -15.99 -32.69 -13.12
C SER A 322 -15.53 -32.52 -11.67
N MET A 323 -15.58 -31.28 -11.13
CA MET A 323 -15.33 -31.03 -9.72
C MET A 323 -16.41 -31.68 -8.84
N ALA A 324 -17.69 -31.52 -9.17
CA ALA A 324 -18.80 -32.09 -8.40
C ALA A 324 -18.72 -33.62 -8.32
N LEU A 325 -18.41 -34.29 -9.45
CA LEU A 325 -18.20 -35.74 -9.51
C LEU A 325 -17.01 -36.18 -8.62
N HIS A 326 -15.91 -35.44 -8.66
CA HIS A 326 -14.72 -35.73 -7.85
C HIS A 326 -14.99 -35.51 -6.36
N LEU A 327 -15.63 -34.41 -5.97
CA LEU A 327 -16.05 -34.13 -4.59
C LEU A 327 -16.95 -35.25 -4.05
N LEU A 328 -17.98 -35.63 -4.81
CA LEU A 328 -18.92 -36.67 -4.41
C LEU A 328 -18.22 -38.03 -4.21
N ALA A 329 -17.32 -38.41 -5.12
CA ALA A 329 -16.56 -39.65 -5.02
C ALA A 329 -15.64 -39.68 -3.79
N THR A 330 -14.96 -38.58 -3.48
CA THR A 330 -14.05 -38.50 -2.33
C THR A 330 -14.81 -38.44 -1.01
N ILE A 331 -15.90 -37.68 -0.94
CA ILE A 331 -16.66 -37.50 0.31
C ILE A 331 -17.33 -38.80 0.77
N ASN A 332 -17.73 -39.66 -0.16
CA ASN A 332 -18.27 -40.99 0.16
C ASN A 332 -17.26 -41.90 0.92
N THR A 333 -15.98 -41.52 0.97
CA THR A 333 -14.94 -42.22 1.75
C THR A 333 -14.70 -41.63 3.14
N ILE A 334 -15.21 -40.42 3.42
CA ILE A 334 -15.03 -39.72 4.69
C ILE A 334 -16.03 -40.27 5.72
N HIS A 335 -15.52 -40.67 6.87
CA HIS A 335 -16.31 -41.13 8.01
C HIS A 335 -16.33 -40.07 9.10
N ILE A 336 -17.46 -39.92 9.79
CA ILE A 336 -17.60 -38.97 10.90
C ILE A 336 -16.84 -39.55 12.10
N ARG A 337 -15.78 -38.89 12.56
CA ARG A 337 -14.89 -39.40 13.64
C ARG A 337 -15.64 -39.80 14.91
N HIS A 338 -16.67 -39.04 15.28
CA HIS A 338 -17.49 -39.25 16.47
C HIS A 338 -18.74 -40.12 16.22
N HIS A 339 -19.07 -40.41 14.95
CA HIS A 339 -20.14 -41.34 14.52
C HIS A 339 -19.61 -42.24 13.39
N PRO A 340 -18.72 -43.20 13.67
CA PRO A 340 -18.01 -43.97 12.64
C PRO A 340 -18.92 -44.88 11.80
N THR A 341 -20.15 -45.15 12.25
CA THR A 341 -21.17 -45.92 11.51
C THR A 341 -21.93 -45.06 10.50
N GLU A 342 -21.87 -43.73 10.63
CA GLU A 342 -22.57 -42.80 9.75
C GLU A 342 -21.61 -42.22 8.71
N LYS A 343 -22.06 -42.25 7.45
CA LYS A 343 -21.34 -41.64 6.34
C LYS A 343 -21.83 -40.23 6.12
N LEU A 344 -20.90 -39.33 5.81
CA LEU A 344 -21.25 -37.97 5.42
C LEU A 344 -21.96 -38.00 4.06
N MET A 345 -23.17 -37.45 4.00
CA MET A 345 -23.95 -37.35 2.77
C MET A 345 -24.08 -35.89 2.36
N LEU A 346 -23.67 -35.59 1.13
CA LEU A 346 -23.92 -34.28 0.54
C LEU A 346 -25.10 -34.33 -0.42
N ARG A 347 -25.82 -33.21 -0.46
CA ARG A 347 -26.73 -32.87 -1.54
C ARG A 347 -26.05 -31.82 -2.41
N ILE A 348 -26.10 -31.99 -3.72
CA ILE A 348 -25.40 -31.10 -4.66
C ILE A 348 -26.38 -30.56 -5.69
N GLY A 349 -26.33 -29.25 -5.93
CA GLY A 349 -27.07 -28.54 -6.98
C GLY A 349 -26.16 -27.74 -7.90
N VAL A 350 -26.40 -27.82 -9.19
CA VAL A 350 -25.63 -27.10 -10.21
C VAL A 350 -26.57 -26.37 -11.19
N HIS A 351 -26.35 -25.07 -11.36
CA HIS A 351 -27.08 -24.27 -12.34
C HIS A 351 -26.15 -23.31 -13.08
N SER A 352 -26.44 -23.09 -14.36
CA SER A 352 -25.67 -22.19 -15.21
C SER A 352 -26.56 -21.09 -15.77
N GLY A 353 -26.06 -19.86 -15.74
CA GLY A 353 -26.80 -18.66 -16.15
C GLY A 353 -26.01 -17.38 -15.92
N GLN A 354 -26.63 -16.24 -16.23
CA GLN A 354 -26.04 -14.91 -16.05
C GLN A 354 -26.00 -14.48 -14.59
N CYS A 355 -24.96 -13.77 -14.16
CA CYS A 355 -24.90 -13.20 -12.81
C CYS A 355 -24.18 -11.86 -12.80
N VAL A 356 -24.35 -11.10 -11.72
CA VAL A 356 -23.55 -9.91 -11.44
C VAL A 356 -22.64 -10.23 -10.26
N ALA A 357 -21.37 -9.87 -10.34
CA ALA A 357 -20.44 -10.03 -9.22
C ALA A 357 -19.78 -8.69 -8.89
N GLY A 358 -19.52 -8.45 -7.61
CA GLY A 358 -18.92 -7.20 -7.14
C GLY A 358 -18.46 -7.27 -5.69
N VAL A 359 -17.69 -6.28 -5.26
CA VAL A 359 -17.23 -6.18 -3.87
C VAL A 359 -18.23 -5.40 -3.04
N VAL A 360 -18.69 -6.00 -1.94
CA VAL A 360 -19.59 -5.37 -0.99
C VAL A 360 -18.86 -5.10 0.33
N GLY A 361 -19.03 -3.89 0.85
CA GLY A 361 -18.48 -3.45 2.13
C GLY A 361 -17.11 -2.78 2.01
N LEU A 362 -16.95 -1.63 2.69
CA LEU A 362 -15.71 -0.85 2.69
C LEU A 362 -14.68 -1.35 3.73
N LYS A 363 -15.16 -1.79 4.91
CA LYS A 363 -14.29 -2.27 6.01
C LYS A 363 -13.94 -3.76 5.91
N MET A 364 -14.87 -4.57 5.41
CA MET A 364 -14.71 -6.01 5.19
C MET A 364 -15.20 -6.33 3.78
N PRO A 365 -14.35 -6.12 2.75
CA PRO A 365 -14.74 -6.32 1.37
C PRO A 365 -14.97 -7.81 1.09
N ARG A 366 -16.17 -8.15 0.65
CA ARG A 366 -16.54 -9.51 0.21
C ARG A 366 -16.88 -9.51 -1.26
N TYR A 367 -16.30 -10.44 -2.02
CA TYR A 367 -16.67 -10.65 -3.41
C TYR A 367 -17.96 -11.47 -3.47
N CYS A 368 -19.07 -10.79 -3.72
CA CYS A 368 -20.41 -11.35 -3.68
C CYS A 368 -20.98 -11.53 -5.08
N LEU A 369 -21.79 -12.58 -5.25
CA LEU A 369 -22.54 -12.84 -6.46
C LEU A 369 -24.01 -12.50 -6.22
N PHE A 370 -24.61 -11.85 -7.22
CA PHE A 370 -26.00 -11.45 -7.24
C PHE A 370 -26.67 -11.92 -8.51
N GLY A 371 -27.96 -12.19 -8.39
CA GLY A 371 -28.79 -12.56 -9.52
C GLY A 371 -29.56 -13.85 -9.28
N ASP A 372 -30.52 -14.04 -10.18
CA ASP A 372 -31.46 -15.15 -10.14
C ASP A 372 -30.79 -16.53 -10.29
N THR A 373 -29.64 -16.59 -10.96
CA THR A 373 -28.83 -17.81 -11.12
C THR A 373 -28.36 -18.35 -9.77
N VAL A 374 -27.99 -17.49 -8.81
CA VAL A 374 -27.57 -17.92 -7.46
C VAL A 374 -28.73 -18.58 -6.72
N ASN A 375 -29.91 -17.94 -6.78
CA ASN A 375 -31.13 -18.47 -6.16
C ASN A 375 -31.53 -19.81 -6.78
N THR A 376 -31.49 -19.90 -8.11
CA THR A 376 -31.84 -21.13 -8.83
C THR A 376 -30.87 -22.25 -8.52
N ALA A 377 -29.57 -21.99 -8.42
CA ALA A 377 -28.56 -22.97 -8.03
C ALA A 377 -28.81 -23.51 -6.61
N SER A 378 -29.10 -22.62 -5.64
CA SER A 378 -29.51 -23.03 -4.29
C SER A 378 -30.80 -23.85 -4.30
N ARG A 379 -31.75 -23.57 -5.21
CA ARG A 379 -32.95 -24.41 -5.36
C ARG A 379 -32.66 -25.76 -6.01
N MET A 380 -31.72 -25.85 -6.94
CA MET A 380 -31.25 -27.15 -7.47
C MET A 380 -30.67 -28.00 -6.34
N GLU A 381 -29.90 -27.39 -5.45
CA GLU A 381 -29.35 -28.09 -4.27
C GLU A 381 -30.50 -28.53 -3.36
N SER A 382 -31.31 -27.61 -2.83
CA SER A 382 -32.34 -27.96 -1.83
C SER A 382 -33.40 -28.95 -2.32
N SER A 383 -33.67 -29.02 -3.64
CA SER A 383 -34.60 -30.00 -4.26
C SER A 383 -33.92 -31.31 -4.70
N GLY A 384 -32.60 -31.42 -4.52
CA GLY A 384 -31.82 -32.60 -4.85
C GLY A 384 -32.01 -33.75 -3.87
N GLU A 385 -31.30 -34.85 -4.12
CA GLU A 385 -31.28 -36.06 -3.29
C GLU A 385 -29.89 -36.28 -2.71
N ALA A 386 -29.83 -37.00 -1.58
CA ALA A 386 -28.56 -37.35 -0.95
C ALA A 386 -27.66 -38.13 -1.91
N LEU A 387 -26.38 -37.77 -1.94
CA LEU A 387 -25.35 -38.37 -2.79
C LEU A 387 -25.63 -38.31 -4.30
N LYS A 388 -26.45 -37.34 -4.75
CA LYS A 388 -26.69 -37.09 -6.18
C LYS A 388 -26.40 -35.64 -6.52
N ILE A 389 -25.97 -35.43 -7.77
CA ILE A 389 -25.70 -34.11 -8.34
C ILE A 389 -26.89 -33.71 -9.19
N HIS A 390 -27.71 -32.79 -8.67
CA HIS A 390 -28.88 -32.27 -9.37
C HIS A 390 -28.48 -31.09 -10.26
N MET A 391 -28.89 -31.10 -11.52
CA MET A 391 -28.59 -30.00 -12.45
C MET A 391 -29.82 -29.51 -13.20
N SER A 392 -29.81 -28.23 -13.54
CA SER A 392 -30.77 -27.61 -14.45
C SER A 392 -30.52 -27.96 -15.91
N GLU A 393 -31.56 -27.85 -16.75
CA GLU A 393 -31.46 -27.99 -18.20
C GLU A 393 -30.40 -27.08 -18.86
N THR A 394 -30.22 -25.84 -18.39
CA THR A 394 -29.22 -24.91 -18.95
C THR A 394 -27.79 -25.43 -18.80
N THR A 395 -27.44 -25.96 -17.63
CA THR A 395 -26.15 -26.64 -17.40
C THR A 395 -25.99 -27.85 -18.32
N LYS A 396 -27.03 -28.66 -18.45
CA LYS A 396 -27.02 -29.85 -19.33
C LYS A 396 -26.74 -29.47 -20.78
N GLN A 397 -27.38 -28.42 -21.31
CA GLN A 397 -27.15 -27.93 -22.67
C GLN A 397 -25.71 -27.47 -22.91
N LEU A 398 -25.04 -26.90 -21.90
CA LEU A 398 -23.62 -26.54 -22.00
C LEU A 398 -22.73 -27.79 -22.01
N LEU A 399 -23.00 -28.76 -21.15
CA LEU A 399 -22.27 -30.03 -21.12
C LEU A 399 -22.46 -30.84 -22.40
N ASP A 400 -23.63 -30.78 -23.03
CA ASP A 400 -23.89 -31.41 -24.34
C ASP A 400 -22.98 -30.89 -25.45
N ARG A 401 -22.73 -29.57 -25.46
CA ARG A 401 -21.86 -28.94 -26.46
C ARG A 401 -20.40 -29.36 -26.27
N LEU A 402 -19.99 -29.60 -25.03
CA LEU A 402 -18.63 -30.00 -24.68
C LEU A 402 -18.40 -31.51 -24.86
N GLY A 403 -19.44 -32.31 -24.63
CA GLY A 403 -19.39 -33.78 -24.69
C GLY A 403 -18.75 -34.42 -23.45
N GLY A 404 -18.81 -35.75 -23.38
CA GLY A 404 -18.07 -36.53 -22.37
C GLY A 404 -18.72 -36.67 -20.99
N TYR A 405 -19.98 -36.25 -20.82
CA TYR A 405 -20.71 -36.38 -19.56
C TYR A 405 -21.94 -37.28 -19.67
N LEU A 406 -22.23 -38.01 -18.60
CA LEU A 406 -23.38 -38.90 -18.47
C LEU A 406 -24.36 -38.30 -17.48
N TYR A 407 -25.64 -38.28 -17.86
CA TYR A 407 -26.71 -37.76 -17.03
C TYR A 407 -28.02 -38.50 -17.28
N ASP A 408 -28.86 -38.58 -16.24
CA ASP A 408 -30.19 -39.19 -16.30
C ASP A 408 -31.26 -38.09 -16.18
N GLU A 409 -32.32 -38.17 -16.99
CA GLU A 409 -33.44 -37.25 -16.88
C GLU A 409 -34.27 -37.53 -15.62
N ARG A 410 -34.47 -36.50 -14.79
CA ARG A 410 -35.35 -36.57 -13.61
C ARG A 410 -36.81 -36.32 -13.98
N GLY A 411 -37.03 -35.56 -15.05
CA GLY A 411 -38.35 -35.10 -15.50
C GLY A 411 -38.67 -33.69 -15.00
N LEU A 412 -39.96 -33.35 -15.01
CA LEU A 412 -40.46 -32.05 -14.52
C LEU A 412 -40.47 -32.05 -12.99
N THR A 413 -39.64 -31.20 -12.40
CA THR A 413 -39.54 -31.01 -10.95
C THR A 413 -40.07 -29.61 -10.61
N PHE A 414 -40.93 -29.51 -9.58
CA PHE A 414 -41.39 -28.22 -9.10
C PHE A 414 -40.29 -27.52 -8.28
N ILE A 415 -39.83 -26.38 -8.77
CA ILE A 415 -38.79 -25.57 -8.15
C ILE A 415 -39.42 -24.30 -7.60
N LYS A 416 -39.27 -24.08 -6.28
CA LYS A 416 -39.88 -22.94 -5.58
C LYS A 416 -39.46 -21.60 -6.22
N GLY A 417 -40.45 -20.84 -6.69
CA GLY A 417 -40.25 -19.54 -7.35
C GLY A 417 -39.92 -19.63 -8.85
N LYS A 418 -39.81 -20.83 -9.41
CA LYS A 418 -39.58 -21.08 -10.85
C LYS A 418 -40.71 -21.84 -11.53
N GLY A 419 -41.50 -22.60 -10.77
CA GLY A 419 -42.51 -23.49 -11.32
C GLY A 419 -41.90 -24.82 -11.73
N GLU A 420 -42.50 -25.50 -12.70
CA GLU A 420 -41.99 -26.77 -13.20
C GLU A 420 -40.77 -26.54 -14.10
N MET A 421 -39.66 -27.18 -13.76
CA MET A 421 -38.43 -27.16 -14.54
C MET A 421 -38.03 -28.59 -14.88
N ARG A 422 -37.56 -28.81 -16.10
CA ARG A 422 -36.92 -30.07 -16.46
C ARG A 422 -35.50 -30.10 -15.88
N THR A 423 -35.18 -31.17 -15.17
CA THR A 423 -33.89 -31.31 -14.49
C THR A 423 -33.28 -32.70 -14.69
N TYR A 424 -31.99 -32.80 -14.36
CA TYR A 424 -31.17 -33.98 -14.66
C TYR A 424 -30.28 -34.33 -13.47
N TRP A 425 -29.88 -35.60 -13.41
CA TRP A 425 -28.86 -36.10 -12.50
C TRP A 425 -27.54 -36.27 -13.24
N LEU A 426 -26.45 -35.64 -12.77
CA LEU A 426 -25.11 -35.96 -13.29
C LEU A 426 -24.66 -37.28 -12.68
N THR A 427 -24.34 -38.27 -13.53
CA THR A 427 -23.97 -39.61 -13.08
C THR A 427 -22.52 -39.98 -13.39
N GLY A 428 -21.88 -39.34 -14.37
CA GLY A 428 -20.49 -39.64 -14.68
C GLY A 428 -19.84 -38.74 -15.73
N GLU A 429 -18.55 -38.99 -15.93
CA GLU A 429 -17.67 -38.36 -16.92
C GLU A 429 -16.90 -39.48 -17.63
N ASP A 430 -16.82 -39.43 -18.96
CA ASP A 430 -16.06 -40.39 -19.75
C ASP A 430 -14.57 -40.31 -19.37
N PRO A 431 -13.92 -41.41 -18.95
CA PRO A 431 -12.51 -41.43 -18.60
C PRO A 431 -11.57 -40.88 -19.70
N ASN A 432 -11.91 -41.10 -20.98
CA ASN A 432 -11.12 -40.61 -22.11
C ASN A 432 -11.23 -39.08 -22.23
N HIS A 433 -12.45 -38.56 -22.07
CA HIS A 433 -12.70 -37.12 -22.03
C HIS A 433 -11.98 -36.44 -20.87
N ARG A 434 -12.07 -37.02 -19.67
CA ARG A 434 -11.35 -36.55 -18.48
C ARG A 434 -9.85 -36.48 -18.71
N THR A 435 -9.26 -37.52 -19.30
CA THR A 435 -7.82 -37.58 -19.59
C THR A 435 -7.41 -36.55 -20.65
N ALA A 436 -8.21 -36.39 -21.70
CA ALA A 436 -7.98 -35.38 -22.73
C ALA A 436 -8.02 -33.95 -22.16
N ARG A 437 -8.97 -33.67 -21.26
CA ARG A 437 -9.10 -32.38 -20.55
C ARG A 437 -7.88 -32.08 -19.69
N ILE A 438 -7.42 -33.04 -18.88
CA ILE A 438 -6.24 -32.88 -18.02
C ILE A 438 -5.00 -32.58 -18.87
N ARG A 439 -4.76 -33.35 -19.95
CA ARG A 439 -3.64 -33.10 -20.88
C ARG A 439 -3.70 -31.72 -21.49
N LYS A 440 -4.88 -31.28 -21.95
CA LYS A 440 -5.06 -29.95 -22.54
C LYS A 440 -4.74 -28.83 -21.54
N LYS A 441 -5.07 -29.02 -20.26
CA LYS A 441 -4.78 -28.09 -19.16
C LYS A 441 -3.27 -27.98 -18.90
N GLU A 442 -2.54 -29.09 -18.88
CA GLU A 442 -1.08 -29.13 -18.77
C GLU A 442 -0.39 -28.43 -19.94
N LEU A 443 -0.86 -28.66 -21.18
CA LEU A 443 -0.35 -28.03 -22.40
C LEU A 443 -0.65 -26.53 -22.48
N SER A 444 -1.74 -26.06 -21.85
CA SER A 444 -2.13 -24.64 -21.82
C SER A 444 -1.52 -23.85 -20.65
N SER A 445 -0.86 -24.52 -19.71
CA SER A 445 -0.21 -23.87 -18.57
C SER A 445 1.11 -23.25 -19.04
N PRO A 446 1.36 -21.95 -18.83
CA PRO A 446 2.62 -21.34 -19.25
C PRO A 446 3.78 -22.06 -18.56
N LEU A 447 4.74 -22.57 -19.35
CA LEU A 447 6.02 -23.08 -18.87
C LEU A 447 6.61 -22.08 -17.87
N THR A 448 6.52 -22.37 -16.58
CA THR A 448 7.37 -21.75 -15.58
C THR A 448 8.79 -22.16 -15.93
N SER A 449 9.50 -21.24 -16.56
CA SER A 449 10.92 -21.33 -16.84
C SER A 449 11.68 -21.55 -15.53
N ILE A 450 11.91 -22.81 -15.20
CA ILE A 450 12.97 -23.21 -14.28
C ILE A 450 14.26 -22.92 -15.05
N GLY A 451 14.80 -21.72 -14.85
CA GLY A 451 16.14 -21.39 -15.26
C GLY A 451 17.11 -22.31 -14.54
N SER A 452 17.57 -23.34 -15.25
CA SER A 452 18.74 -24.12 -14.87
C SER A 452 19.94 -23.19 -14.85
N GLY A 453 20.34 -22.72 -13.67
CA GLY A 453 21.68 -22.19 -13.45
C GLY A 453 22.68 -23.33 -13.68
N LYS A 454 23.38 -23.26 -14.82
CA LYS A 454 24.61 -24.02 -15.06
C LYS A 454 25.79 -23.08 -14.88
N GLU A 455 26.75 -23.59 -14.11
CA GLU A 455 28.19 -23.27 -14.01
C GLU A 455 28.60 -21.92 -13.45
#